data_AF-A0A927IPY5-F1
#
_entry.id   AF-A0A927IPY5-F1
#
_cell.length_a   1.000
_cell.length_b   1.000
_cell.length_c   1.000
_cell.angle_alpha   90.00
_cell.angle_beta   90.00
_cell.angle_gamma   90.00
#
_symmetry.space_group_name_H-M   'P 1'
#
loop_
_entity.id
_entity.type
_entity.pdbx_description
1 polymer ?
#
loop_
_entity_poly.entity_id
_entity_poly.type
_entity_poly.pdbx_seq_one_letter_code
_entity_poly.pdbx_strand_id
1 'polypeptide(L)'
;MGKDLSPHEAGVLAVVSVLVGSPIRQFDDNTTPRMVDGVIEHEDGRRAAIEVTRVIDPNELKLESITGDTLPVPGTDRWMLIYPLTVTIRDLRKYGPALVAECEAVGVNSSALLPASSASLTPARSWAYGNQISVARVGASLTGAGELSLHPNGFGGLIRRDLPELESWLVSQTTAPWFVDNRDKLVASGLDELHLAVTVHASAMPGDLLISLMEAETVSTTGTLPLAPLTDLWLLVPVGGRILHLQNQNGWSVHPWPL
;
A
#
# COMPACT_ATOMS: atom_id res chain seq x y z
N MET A 1 -21.47 -20.57 -14.03
CA MET A 1 -21.11 -19.15 -13.94
C MET A 1 -19.72 -19.12 -13.36
N GLY A 2 -18.73 -18.68 -14.14
CA GLY A 2 -17.36 -18.50 -13.62
C GLY A 2 -17.34 -17.39 -12.58
N LYS A 3 -16.28 -17.33 -11.77
CA LYS A 3 -16.02 -16.20 -10.87
C LYS A 3 -15.85 -14.95 -11.74
N ASP A 4 -16.56 -13.87 -11.44
CA ASP A 4 -16.23 -12.59 -12.05
C ASP A 4 -14.95 -12.07 -11.39
N LEU A 5 -13.99 -11.59 -12.19
CA LEU A 5 -12.82 -10.89 -11.66
C LEU A 5 -13.30 -9.72 -10.80
N SER A 6 -12.63 -9.52 -9.68
CA SER A 6 -12.80 -8.28 -8.94
C SER A 6 -12.44 -7.08 -9.83
N PRO A 7 -13.04 -5.90 -9.62
CA PRO A 7 -12.68 -4.70 -10.37
C PRO A 7 -11.18 -4.38 -10.32
N HIS A 8 -10.52 -4.76 -9.22
CA HIS A 8 -9.08 -4.63 -9.05
C HIS A 8 -8.30 -5.52 -10.01
N GLU A 9 -8.56 -6.84 -10.01
CA GLU A 9 -7.89 -7.79 -10.91
C GLU A 9 -8.14 -7.39 -12.37
N ALA A 10 -9.39 -7.07 -12.73
CA ALA A 10 -9.74 -6.64 -14.09
C ALA A 10 -8.96 -5.38 -14.52
N GLY A 11 -8.81 -4.39 -13.64
CA GLY A 11 -8.03 -3.19 -13.92
C GLY A 11 -6.54 -3.46 -14.13
N VAL A 12 -5.93 -4.30 -13.28
CA VAL A 12 -4.51 -4.68 -13.42
C VAL A 12 -4.29 -5.46 -14.71
N LEU A 13 -5.16 -6.43 -15.03
CA LEU A 13 -5.05 -7.20 -16.28
C LEU A 13 -5.19 -6.30 -17.51
N ALA A 14 -6.10 -5.32 -17.50
CA ALA A 14 -6.23 -4.37 -18.61
C ALA A 14 -4.95 -3.57 -18.82
N VAL A 15 -4.33 -3.07 -17.75
CA VAL A 15 -3.06 -2.33 -17.78
C VAL A 15 -1.94 -3.20 -18.33
N VAL A 16 -1.78 -4.42 -17.82
CA VAL A 16 -0.72 -5.35 -18.31
C VAL A 16 -0.97 -5.73 -19.76
N SER A 17 -2.23 -5.93 -20.17
CA SER A 17 -2.58 -6.20 -21.57
C SER A 17 -2.11 -5.11 -22.52
N VAL A 18 -2.30 -3.83 -22.14
CA VAL A 18 -1.82 -2.68 -22.92
C VAL A 18 -0.29 -2.65 -22.99
N LEU A 19 0.39 -2.89 -21.87
CA LEU A 19 1.86 -2.83 -21.81
C LEU A 19 2.54 -3.99 -22.55
N VAL A 20 1.99 -5.20 -22.46
CA VAL A 20 2.46 -6.37 -23.21
C VAL A 20 2.07 -6.29 -24.69
N GLY A 21 1.03 -5.50 -25.02
CA GLY A 21 0.51 -5.40 -26.39
C GLY A 21 -0.20 -6.66 -26.85
N SER A 22 -0.68 -7.50 -25.92
CA SER A 22 -1.39 -8.75 -26.20
C SER A 22 -2.67 -8.83 -25.36
N PRO A 23 -3.77 -9.38 -25.91
CA PRO A 23 -4.99 -9.56 -25.15
C PRO A 23 -4.78 -10.54 -23.99
N ILE A 24 -5.42 -10.25 -22.85
CA ILE A 24 -5.48 -11.15 -21.71
C ILE A 24 -6.89 -11.69 -21.58
N ARG A 25 -7.05 -13.00 -21.73
CA ARG A 25 -8.33 -13.68 -21.50
C ARG A 25 -8.41 -14.11 -20.05
N GLN A 26 -9.49 -13.74 -19.36
CA GLN A 26 -9.77 -14.27 -18.03
C GLN A 26 -9.81 -15.81 -18.09
N PHE A 27 -9.13 -16.45 -17.15
CA PHE A 27 -9.02 -17.90 -17.12
C PHE A 27 -9.65 -18.53 -15.87
N ASP A 28 -9.58 -17.90 -14.70
CA ASP A 28 -10.18 -18.42 -13.47
C ASP A 28 -11.72 -18.46 -13.56
N ASP A 29 -12.27 -19.68 -13.62
CA ASP A 29 -13.71 -19.97 -13.58
C ASP A 29 -14.13 -20.78 -12.34
N ASN A 30 -13.23 -20.95 -11.36
CA ASN A 30 -13.40 -21.77 -10.16
C ASN A 30 -13.72 -23.26 -10.40
N THR A 31 -13.56 -23.80 -11.61
CA THR A 31 -13.86 -25.21 -11.87
C THR A 31 -12.75 -26.15 -11.42
N THR A 32 -11.51 -25.67 -11.37
CA THR A 32 -10.36 -26.42 -10.86
C THR A 32 -9.57 -25.61 -9.84
N PRO A 33 -8.95 -26.25 -8.84
CA PRO A 33 -8.04 -25.54 -7.94
C PRO A 33 -6.85 -24.96 -8.72
N ARG A 34 -6.35 -23.80 -8.28
CA ARG A 34 -5.12 -23.15 -8.80
C ARG A 34 -5.22 -22.61 -10.24
N MET A 35 -6.41 -22.21 -10.67
CA MET A 35 -6.56 -21.51 -11.95
C MET A 35 -6.04 -20.07 -11.85
N VAL A 36 -5.10 -19.71 -12.71
CA VAL A 36 -4.55 -18.35 -12.82
C VAL A 36 -5.62 -17.35 -13.25
N ASP A 37 -5.47 -16.09 -12.86
CA ASP A 37 -6.49 -15.07 -13.14
C ASP A 37 -6.66 -14.79 -14.64
N GLY A 38 -5.56 -14.84 -15.40
CA GLY A 38 -5.59 -14.61 -16.85
C GLY A 38 -4.56 -15.43 -17.64
N VAL A 39 -4.80 -15.52 -18.94
CA VAL A 39 -3.84 -16.01 -19.92
C VAL A 39 -3.63 -14.95 -20.99
N ILE A 40 -2.37 -14.59 -21.21
CA ILE A 40 -1.92 -13.72 -22.28
C ILE A 40 -1.85 -14.56 -23.56
N GLU A 41 -2.45 -14.08 -24.64
CA GLU A 41 -2.43 -14.74 -25.96
C GLU A 41 -1.57 -13.91 -26.92
N HIS A 42 -0.34 -14.35 -27.17
CA HIS A 42 0.57 -13.67 -28.11
C HIS A 42 0.17 -13.94 -29.56
N GLU A 43 0.50 -13.01 -30.47
CA GLU A 43 0.19 -13.14 -31.91
C GLU A 43 0.82 -14.38 -32.57
N ASP A 44 1.96 -14.85 -32.04
CA ASP A 44 2.66 -16.05 -32.50
C ASP A 44 2.06 -17.37 -31.96
N GLY A 45 0.97 -17.28 -31.19
CA GLY A 45 0.29 -18.42 -30.58
C GLY A 45 0.92 -18.91 -29.27
N ARG A 46 2.03 -18.31 -28.81
CA ARG A 46 2.52 -18.56 -27.45
C ARG A 46 1.51 -18.04 -26.43
N ARG A 47 1.54 -18.64 -25.24
CA ARG A 47 0.64 -18.30 -24.14
C ARG A 47 1.43 -18.10 -22.86
N ALA A 48 1.05 -17.09 -22.09
CA ALA A 48 1.63 -16.82 -20.78
C ALA A 48 0.54 -16.83 -19.70
N ALA A 49 0.87 -17.30 -18.51
CA ALA A 49 -0.02 -17.21 -17.36
C ALA A 49 0.21 -15.89 -16.62
N ILE A 50 -0.87 -15.30 -16.11
CA ILE A 50 -0.77 -14.13 -15.23
C ILE A 50 -1.63 -14.31 -13.98
N GLU A 51 -1.04 -13.95 -12.84
CA GLU A 51 -1.70 -13.88 -11.54
C GLU A 51 -1.60 -12.46 -11.01
N VAL A 52 -2.71 -11.95 -10.49
CA VAL A 52 -2.81 -10.63 -9.88
C VAL A 52 -2.94 -10.79 -8.36
N THR A 53 -2.07 -10.12 -7.63
CA THR A 53 -2.12 -10.10 -6.18
C THR A 53 -1.95 -8.70 -5.64
N ARG A 54 -2.39 -8.48 -4.40
CA ARG A 54 -2.17 -7.25 -3.66
C ARG A 54 -1.39 -7.56 -2.39
N VAL A 55 -0.27 -6.89 -2.21
CA VAL A 55 0.48 -6.97 -0.95
C VAL A 55 0.02 -5.82 -0.07
N ILE A 56 -0.51 -6.17 1.10
CA ILE A 56 -1.04 -5.24 2.08
C ILE A 56 -0.80 -5.81 3.48
N ASP A 57 -0.50 -4.93 4.45
CA ASP A 57 -0.55 -5.33 5.86
C ASP A 57 -2.02 -5.46 6.26
N PRO A 58 -2.48 -6.65 6.69
CA PRO A 58 -3.88 -6.89 7.06
C PRO A 58 -4.40 -5.97 8.18
N ASN A 59 -3.52 -5.45 9.04
CA ASN A 59 -3.89 -4.52 10.09
C ASN A 59 -4.13 -3.12 9.55
N GLU A 60 -3.39 -2.72 8.51
CA GLU A 60 -3.48 -1.39 7.93
C GLU A 60 -4.70 -1.22 7.02
N LEU A 61 -5.17 -2.29 6.35
CA LEU A 61 -6.45 -2.25 5.62
C LEU A 61 -7.63 -1.85 6.53
N LYS A 62 -7.60 -2.23 7.81
CA LYS A 62 -8.60 -1.84 8.82
C LYS A 62 -8.48 -0.38 9.25
N LEU A 63 -7.29 0.22 9.10
CA LEU A 63 -7.05 1.64 9.39
C LEU A 63 -7.36 2.52 8.17
N GLU A 64 -7.22 2.01 6.96
CA GLU A 64 -7.70 2.70 5.77
C GLU A 64 -9.22 2.85 5.79
N SER A 65 -9.94 1.81 6.22
CA SER A 65 -11.42 1.84 6.26
C SER A 65 -12.01 2.89 7.21
N ILE A 66 -11.18 3.48 8.08
CA ILE A 66 -11.57 4.54 9.02
C ILE A 66 -10.91 5.88 8.67
N THR A 67 -10.11 5.94 7.62
CA THR A 67 -9.47 7.20 7.20
C THR A 67 -10.56 8.13 6.70
N GLY A 68 -10.66 9.32 7.31
CA GLY A 68 -11.80 10.22 7.09
C GLY A 68 -12.99 10.02 8.04
N ASP A 69 -12.95 9.00 8.91
CA ASP A 69 -13.88 8.92 10.04
C ASP A 69 -13.61 10.06 11.04
N THR A 70 -14.67 10.42 11.76
CA THR A 70 -14.61 11.38 12.86
C THR A 70 -14.92 10.70 14.18
N LEU A 71 -14.18 11.08 15.22
CA LEU A 71 -14.53 10.75 16.61
C LEU A 71 -15.17 11.95 17.29
N PRO A 72 -16.19 11.75 18.14
CA PRO A 72 -16.72 12.84 18.95
C PRO A 72 -15.68 13.26 20.00
N VAL A 73 -15.49 14.56 20.17
CA VAL A 73 -14.63 15.16 21.19
C VAL A 73 -15.37 16.28 21.92
N PRO A 74 -15.02 16.57 23.19
CA PRO A 74 -15.55 17.75 23.86
C PRO A 74 -15.13 19.02 23.13
N GLY A 75 -15.86 20.11 23.38
CA GLY A 75 -15.55 21.44 22.84
C GLY A 75 -16.33 21.81 21.58
N THR A 76 -16.02 23.00 21.07
CA THR A 76 -16.65 23.58 19.87
C THR A 76 -15.70 23.64 18.68
N ASP A 77 -14.43 23.29 18.89
CA ASP A 77 -13.43 23.30 17.85
C ASP A 77 -13.43 21.97 17.10
N ARG A 78 -12.92 22.01 15.87
CA ARG A 78 -12.62 20.81 15.09
C ARG A 78 -11.15 20.47 15.26
N TRP A 79 -10.86 19.18 15.38
CA TRP A 79 -9.53 18.67 15.57
C TRP A 79 -9.16 17.67 14.48
N MET A 80 -7.87 17.53 14.24
CA MET A 80 -7.27 16.54 13.38
C MET A 80 -6.30 15.72 14.22
N LEU A 81 -6.35 14.40 14.09
CA LEU A 81 -5.36 13.47 14.66
C LEU A 81 -4.56 12.85 13.52
N ILE A 82 -3.24 12.97 13.59
CA ILE A 82 -2.30 12.34 12.66
C ILE A 82 -1.68 11.12 13.35
N TYR A 83 -1.75 9.94 12.72
CA TYR A 83 -1.28 8.68 13.30
C TYR A 83 -0.42 7.81 12.37
N PRO A 84 0.65 7.13 12.87
CA PRO A 84 1.31 6.11 12.07
C PRO A 84 0.41 4.87 11.95
N LEU A 85 0.60 4.09 10.90
CA LEU A 85 -0.25 2.92 10.62
C LEU A 85 -0.04 1.73 11.58
N THR A 86 0.89 1.86 12.53
CA THR A 86 1.15 0.88 13.59
C THR A 86 0.16 0.94 14.76
N VAL A 87 -0.69 1.98 14.86
CA VAL A 87 -1.66 2.09 15.96
C VAL A 87 -2.99 1.43 15.64
N THR A 88 -3.76 1.07 16.65
CA THR A 88 -5.09 0.47 16.44
C THR A 88 -6.21 1.51 16.53
N ILE A 89 -7.32 1.28 15.82
CA ILE A 89 -8.54 2.09 15.96
C ILE A 89 -9.04 2.15 17.42
N ARG A 90 -8.84 1.07 18.18
CA ARG A 90 -9.21 1.00 19.60
C ARG A 90 -8.42 2.03 20.41
N ASP A 91 -7.13 2.15 20.15
CA ASP A 91 -6.28 3.13 20.82
C ASP A 91 -6.61 4.55 20.39
N LEU A 92 -6.85 4.78 19.09
CA LEU A 92 -7.30 6.07 18.57
C LEU A 92 -8.60 6.53 19.26
N ARG A 93 -9.60 5.64 19.38
CA ARG A 93 -10.87 5.91 20.08
C ARG A 93 -10.71 6.16 21.56
N LYS A 94 -9.77 5.47 22.20
CA LYS A 94 -9.54 5.57 23.65
C LYS A 94 -8.77 6.85 24.01
N TYR A 95 -7.70 7.15 23.27
CA TYR A 95 -6.74 8.19 23.67
C TYR A 95 -6.89 9.49 22.87
N GLY A 96 -7.41 9.44 21.64
CA GLY A 96 -7.61 10.63 20.80
C GLY A 96 -8.47 11.71 21.47
N PRO A 97 -9.72 11.41 21.90
CA PRO A 97 -10.57 12.36 22.60
C PRO A 97 -9.97 12.89 23.92
N ALA A 98 -9.26 12.03 24.65
CA ALA A 98 -8.59 12.43 25.89
C ALA A 98 -7.45 13.44 25.61
N LEU A 99 -6.68 13.22 24.55
CA LEU A 99 -5.60 14.12 24.16
C LEU A 99 -6.13 15.50 23.71
N VAL A 100 -7.28 15.52 23.02
CA VAL A 100 -7.98 16.77 22.67
C VAL A 100 -8.44 17.52 23.92
N ALA A 101 -9.12 16.83 24.84
CA ALA A 101 -9.61 17.43 26.09
C ALA A 101 -8.46 18.06 26.91
N GLU A 102 -7.29 17.45 26.91
CA GLU A 102 -6.09 18.02 27.55
C GLU A 102 -5.57 19.27 26.85
N CYS A 103 -5.55 19.30 25.51
CA CYS A 103 -5.17 20.50 24.77
C CYS A 103 -6.12 21.67 25.08
N GLU A 104 -7.42 21.40 25.14
CA GLU A 104 -8.44 22.38 25.50
C GLU A 104 -8.30 22.88 26.94
N ALA A 105 -8.06 21.97 27.90
CA ALA A 105 -7.86 22.33 29.30
C ALA A 105 -6.64 23.24 29.53
N VAL A 106 -5.59 23.09 28.72
CA VAL A 106 -4.38 23.93 28.77
C VAL A 106 -4.53 25.18 27.87
N GLY A 107 -5.55 25.24 27.02
CA GLY A 107 -5.77 26.36 26.10
C GLY A 107 -4.81 26.38 24.90
N VAL A 108 -4.29 25.23 24.48
CA VAL A 108 -3.41 25.10 23.31
C VAL A 108 -4.16 24.52 22.11
N ASN A 109 -3.66 24.79 20.90
CA ASN A 109 -4.24 24.32 19.65
C ASN A 109 -3.53 23.09 19.05
N SER A 110 -2.51 22.56 19.74
CA SER A 110 -1.79 21.37 19.29
C SER A 110 -1.19 20.62 20.48
N SER A 111 -1.14 19.29 20.39
CA SER A 111 -0.47 18.47 21.40
C SER A 111 1.03 18.74 21.49
N ALA A 112 1.65 19.29 20.44
CA ALA A 112 3.06 19.68 20.45
C ALA A 112 3.35 20.86 21.39
N LEU A 113 2.32 21.63 21.78
CA LEU A 113 2.43 22.76 22.70
C LEU A 113 2.12 22.39 24.15
N LEU A 114 1.80 21.12 24.42
CA LEU A 114 1.58 20.64 25.78
C LEU A 114 2.90 20.67 26.57
N PRO A 115 2.88 21.09 27.85
CA PRO A 115 4.09 21.12 28.68
C PRO A 115 4.76 19.74 28.77
N ALA A 116 6.08 19.71 28.52
CA ALA A 116 6.89 18.49 28.43
C ALA A 116 7.29 17.88 29.78
N SER A 117 6.78 18.38 30.92
CA SER A 117 7.21 17.90 32.23
C SER A 117 6.79 16.44 32.47
N SER A 118 7.78 15.55 32.64
CA SER A 118 7.61 14.10 32.83
C SER A 118 6.83 13.72 34.10
N ALA A 119 6.76 14.60 35.09
CA ALA A 119 6.06 14.35 36.36
C ALA A 119 4.53 14.24 36.23
N SER A 120 3.95 14.50 35.05
CA SER A 120 2.50 14.57 34.86
C SER A 120 2.02 14.08 33.48
N LEU A 121 2.73 13.15 32.84
CA LEU A 121 2.25 12.58 31.58
C LEU A 121 1.03 11.70 31.87
N THR A 122 -0.13 12.14 31.38
CA THR A 122 -1.33 11.31 31.37
C THR A 122 -1.10 10.05 30.52
N PRO A 123 -1.95 9.01 30.66
CA PRO A 123 -1.89 7.86 29.77
C PRO A 123 -2.01 8.24 28.28
N ALA A 124 -2.83 9.23 27.94
CA ALA A 124 -3.02 9.69 26.57
C ALA A 124 -1.76 10.37 26.01
N ARG A 125 -1.09 11.24 26.78
CA ARG A 125 0.19 11.83 26.36
C ARG A 125 1.30 10.80 26.22
N SER A 126 1.38 9.87 27.17
CA SER A 126 2.38 8.79 27.13
C SER A 126 2.21 7.93 25.89
N TRP A 127 0.96 7.54 25.59
CA TRP A 127 0.62 6.83 24.35
C TRP A 127 0.96 7.65 23.11
N ALA A 128 0.58 8.92 23.08
CA ALA A 128 0.80 9.78 21.91
C ALA A 128 2.29 9.96 21.62
N TYR A 129 3.10 10.24 22.64
CA TYR A 129 4.54 10.41 22.50
C TYR A 129 5.22 9.12 22.03
N GLY A 130 4.88 7.98 22.65
CA GLY A 130 5.46 6.68 22.29
C GLY A 130 5.11 6.22 20.87
N ASN A 131 4.01 6.73 20.29
CA ASN A 131 3.54 6.37 18.96
C ASN A 131 3.60 7.53 17.96
N GLN A 132 4.33 8.61 18.27
CA GLN A 132 4.45 9.77 17.37
C GLN A 132 3.10 10.34 16.88
N ILE A 133 2.09 10.30 17.74
CA ILE A 133 0.76 10.84 17.46
C ILE A 133 0.76 12.35 17.70
N SER A 134 0.11 13.09 16.80
CA SER A 134 -0.18 14.49 17.01
C SER A 134 -1.66 14.80 16.85
N VAL A 135 -2.16 15.75 17.64
CA VAL A 135 -3.45 16.39 17.39
C VAL A 135 -3.25 17.88 17.18
N ALA A 136 -4.02 18.45 16.26
CA ALA A 136 -4.02 19.88 15.98
C ALA A 136 -5.45 20.36 15.71
N ARG A 137 -5.75 21.56 16.19
CA ARG A 137 -7.01 22.24 15.89
C ARG A 137 -7.03 22.66 14.44
N VAL A 138 -8.07 22.28 13.72
CA VAL A 138 -8.34 22.77 12.36
C VAL A 138 -9.19 24.03 12.52
N GLY A 139 -8.75 25.15 11.93
CA GLY A 139 -9.26 26.50 12.22
C GLY A 139 -10.79 26.63 12.28
N ALA A 140 -11.26 27.61 13.06
CA ALA A 140 -12.66 27.79 13.51
C ALA A 140 -13.74 27.98 12.43
N SER A 141 -13.41 27.97 11.13
CA SER A 141 -14.35 28.25 10.04
C SER A 141 -14.85 27.02 9.28
N LEU A 142 -14.61 25.80 9.80
CA LEU A 142 -15.08 24.57 9.17
C LEU A 142 -16.28 23.99 9.92
N THR A 143 -17.24 23.43 9.19
CA THR A 143 -18.27 22.55 9.75
C THR A 143 -17.62 21.35 10.44
N GLY A 144 -18.22 20.87 11.55
CA GLY A 144 -17.71 19.74 12.34
C GLY A 144 -17.15 20.10 13.72
N ALA A 145 -17.80 21.03 14.42
CA ALA A 145 -17.47 21.35 15.81
C ALA A 145 -17.65 20.11 16.71
N GLY A 146 -16.70 19.85 17.61
CA GLY A 146 -16.74 18.66 18.48
C GLY A 146 -16.38 17.36 17.75
N GLU A 147 -15.68 17.47 16.61
CA GLU A 147 -15.19 16.32 15.85
C GLU A 147 -13.66 16.27 15.81
N LEU A 148 -13.12 15.06 15.88
CA LEU A 148 -11.73 14.71 15.66
C LEU A 148 -11.61 13.88 14.39
N SER A 149 -11.16 14.49 13.30
CA SER A 149 -10.89 13.80 12.04
C SER A 149 -9.62 12.95 12.17
N LEU A 150 -9.69 11.69 11.75
CA LEU A 150 -8.58 10.74 11.80
C LEU A 150 -7.85 10.69 10.45
N HIS A 151 -6.56 11.01 10.47
CA HIS A 151 -5.70 11.00 9.29
C HIS A 151 -4.46 10.15 9.54
N PRO A 152 -4.14 9.19 8.66
CA PRO A 152 -2.85 8.54 8.73
C PRO A 152 -1.75 9.58 8.49
N ASN A 153 -0.59 9.35 9.10
CA ASN A 153 0.59 10.14 8.83
C ASN A 153 0.94 9.99 7.35
N GLY A 154 1.15 11.12 6.68
CA GLY A 154 1.61 11.08 5.31
C GLY A 154 2.95 10.37 5.23
N PHE A 155 3.17 9.62 4.17
CA PHE A 155 4.50 9.17 3.82
C PHE A 155 5.25 10.36 3.23
N GLY A 156 6.44 10.62 3.74
CA GLY A 156 7.40 11.59 3.21
C GLY A 156 8.78 11.00 3.34
N GLY A 157 9.67 11.32 2.40
CA GLY A 157 10.96 10.65 2.32
C GLY A 157 11.89 11.26 1.29
N LEU A 158 13.13 10.80 1.28
CA LEU A 158 14.06 11.15 0.21
C LEU A 158 13.62 10.43 -1.07
N ILE A 159 13.25 11.20 -2.09
CA ILE A 159 12.89 10.65 -3.39
C ILE A 159 14.16 10.23 -4.11
N ARG A 160 14.37 8.93 -4.28
CA ARG A 160 15.49 8.36 -5.03
C ARG A 160 14.99 7.72 -6.31
N ARG A 161 15.26 8.35 -7.45
CA ARG A 161 14.73 7.91 -8.75
C ARG A 161 15.33 6.60 -9.29
N ASP A 162 16.36 6.08 -8.62
CA ASP A 162 17.16 4.91 -8.97
C ASP A 162 16.87 3.65 -8.13
N LEU A 163 15.98 3.74 -7.13
CA LEU A 163 15.44 2.62 -6.33
C LEU A 163 16.47 1.61 -5.75
N PRO A 164 17.53 2.05 -5.04
CA PRO A 164 18.59 1.16 -4.56
C PRO A 164 18.12 0.11 -3.53
N GLU A 165 16.99 0.34 -2.87
CA GLU A 165 16.44 -0.54 -1.82
C GLU A 165 15.36 -1.50 -2.35
N LEU A 166 14.99 -1.39 -3.64
CA LEU A 166 13.93 -2.24 -4.21
C LEU A 166 14.33 -3.72 -4.22
N GLU A 167 15.59 -4.02 -4.54
CA GLU A 167 16.09 -5.40 -4.62
C GLU A 167 16.01 -6.10 -3.26
N SER A 168 16.49 -5.46 -2.20
CA SER A 168 16.46 -6.04 -0.85
C SER A 168 15.03 -6.23 -0.34
N TRP A 169 14.13 -5.28 -0.60
CA TRP A 169 12.72 -5.44 -0.30
C TRP A 169 12.12 -6.63 -1.07
N LEU A 170 12.33 -6.72 -2.38
CA LEU A 170 11.81 -7.84 -3.19
C LEU A 170 12.34 -9.20 -2.74
N VAL A 171 13.64 -9.31 -2.44
CA VAL A 171 14.22 -10.55 -1.90
C VAL A 171 13.48 -10.98 -0.63
N SER A 172 13.18 -10.04 0.28
CA SER A 172 12.43 -10.35 1.50
C SER A 172 11.02 -10.87 1.20
N GLN A 173 10.40 -10.44 0.11
CA GLN A 173 9.07 -10.87 -0.31
C GLN A 173 9.05 -12.26 -0.96
N THR A 174 10.14 -12.71 -1.60
CA THR A 174 10.16 -14.00 -2.31
C THR A 174 9.91 -15.24 -1.44
N THR A 175 10.06 -15.08 -0.12
CA THR A 175 9.80 -16.14 0.87
C THR A 175 8.48 -15.97 1.62
N ALA A 176 7.75 -14.88 1.37
CA ALA A 176 6.46 -14.63 1.99
C ALA A 176 5.41 -15.64 1.48
N PRO A 177 4.46 -16.09 2.33
CA PRO A 177 3.45 -17.06 1.93
C PRO A 177 2.68 -16.65 0.67
N TRP A 178 2.27 -15.38 0.58
CA TRP A 178 1.55 -14.87 -0.58
C TRP A 178 2.36 -15.01 -1.87
N PHE A 179 3.69 -14.81 -1.84
CA PHE A 179 4.53 -14.89 -3.02
C PHE A 179 4.69 -16.35 -3.46
N VAL A 180 4.96 -17.24 -2.50
CA VAL A 180 5.08 -18.67 -2.72
C VAL A 180 3.80 -19.24 -3.31
N ASP A 181 2.64 -18.92 -2.72
CA ASP A 181 1.34 -19.41 -3.18
C ASP A 181 1.02 -18.97 -4.61
N ASN A 182 1.24 -17.69 -4.94
CA ASN A 182 1.00 -17.15 -6.29
C ASN A 182 1.99 -17.73 -7.32
N ARG A 183 3.27 -17.89 -6.95
CA ARG A 183 4.27 -18.54 -7.81
C ARG A 183 3.89 -20.00 -8.08
N ASP A 184 3.50 -20.75 -7.06
CA ASP A 184 3.14 -22.16 -7.20
C ASP A 184 1.84 -22.32 -8.01
N LYS A 185 0.91 -21.36 -7.91
CA LYS A 185 -0.30 -21.26 -8.76
C LYS A 185 0.07 -21.03 -10.23
N LEU A 186 0.99 -20.10 -10.50
CA LEU A 186 1.52 -19.85 -11.84
C LEU A 186 2.21 -21.08 -12.43
N VAL A 187 3.06 -21.76 -11.66
CA VAL A 187 3.72 -23.02 -12.10
C VAL A 187 2.69 -24.10 -12.42
N ALA A 188 1.62 -24.22 -11.64
CA ALA A 188 0.57 -25.20 -11.86
C ALA A 188 -0.21 -24.97 -13.17
N SER A 189 -0.12 -23.79 -13.78
CA SER A 189 -0.71 -23.52 -15.10
C SER A 189 -0.07 -24.34 -16.23
N GLY A 190 1.18 -24.77 -16.06
CA GLY A 190 1.95 -25.51 -17.07
C GLY A 190 2.40 -24.68 -18.28
N LEU A 191 2.27 -23.34 -18.23
CA LEU A 191 2.79 -22.44 -19.26
C LEU A 191 4.26 -22.07 -18.98
N ASP A 192 5.02 -21.79 -20.04
CA ASP A 192 6.45 -21.47 -19.93
C ASP A 192 6.72 -20.01 -19.53
N GLU A 193 5.80 -19.11 -19.87
CA GLU A 193 5.86 -17.67 -19.57
C GLU A 193 4.90 -17.36 -18.40
N LEU A 194 5.45 -16.84 -17.30
CA LEU A 194 4.79 -16.74 -15.99
C LEU A 194 4.92 -15.32 -15.43
N HIS A 195 3.80 -14.60 -15.40
CA HIS A 195 3.70 -13.22 -14.97
C HIS A 195 3.07 -13.13 -13.58
N LEU A 196 3.76 -12.49 -12.64
CA LEU A 196 3.16 -12.09 -11.37
C LEU A 196 2.94 -10.58 -11.38
N ALA A 197 1.70 -10.12 -11.29
CA ALA A 197 1.36 -8.72 -11.15
C ALA A 197 0.99 -8.39 -9.71
N VAL A 198 1.77 -7.51 -9.10
CA VAL A 198 1.66 -7.16 -7.68
C VAL A 198 1.26 -5.70 -7.54
N THR A 199 0.08 -5.48 -6.98
CA THR A 199 -0.29 -4.16 -6.50
C THR A 199 0.27 -3.95 -5.09
N VAL A 200 1.16 -2.98 -4.94
CA VAL A 200 1.84 -2.68 -3.69
C VAL A 200 1.03 -1.62 -2.95
N HIS A 201 0.48 -2.02 -1.80
CA HIS A 201 -0.14 -1.08 -0.89
C HIS A 201 0.91 -0.25 -0.14
N ALA A 202 0.56 0.97 0.28
CA ALA A 202 1.47 1.86 0.99
C ALA A 202 2.00 1.25 2.31
N SER A 203 1.22 0.34 2.90
CA SER A 203 1.58 -0.43 4.09
C SER A 203 2.67 -1.49 3.87
N ALA A 204 2.80 -1.98 2.64
CA ALA A 204 3.56 -3.20 2.34
C ALA A 204 5.05 -2.93 2.12
N MET A 205 5.43 -1.66 2.08
CA MET A 205 6.74 -1.20 1.67
C MET A 205 7.16 -0.01 2.54
N PRO A 206 8.47 0.16 2.83
CA PRO A 206 8.95 1.38 3.45
C PRO A 206 8.50 2.64 2.69
N GLY A 207 8.04 3.67 3.40
CA GLY A 207 7.46 4.88 2.79
C GLY A 207 8.37 5.57 1.77
N ASP A 208 9.66 5.72 2.09
CA ASP A 208 10.65 6.32 1.19
C ASP A 208 10.79 5.53 -0.13
N LEU A 209 10.75 4.20 -0.05
CA LEU A 209 10.80 3.34 -1.22
C LEU A 209 9.49 3.41 -2.03
N LEU A 210 8.33 3.48 -1.36
CA LEU A 210 7.04 3.66 -2.01
C LEU A 210 7.00 4.96 -2.82
N ILE A 211 7.36 6.09 -2.20
CA ILE A 211 7.39 7.40 -2.87
C ILE A 211 8.39 7.38 -4.03
N SER A 212 9.56 6.79 -3.80
CA SER A 212 10.58 6.63 -4.84
C SER A 212 10.06 5.81 -6.02
N LEU A 213 9.29 4.74 -5.76
CA LEU A 213 8.67 3.90 -6.80
C LEU A 213 7.65 4.69 -7.63
N MET A 214 6.83 5.53 -6.97
CA MET A 214 5.85 6.39 -7.64
C MET A 214 6.48 7.36 -8.66
N GLU A 215 7.72 7.77 -8.40
CA GLU A 215 8.51 8.75 -9.19
C GLU A 215 9.69 8.11 -9.92
N ALA A 216 9.74 6.78 -10.01
CA ALA A 216 10.87 6.07 -10.58
C ALA A 216 11.06 6.44 -12.06
N GLU A 217 12.32 6.65 -12.44
CA GLU A 217 12.72 6.85 -13.84
C GLU A 217 13.56 5.67 -14.33
N THR A 218 14.36 5.09 -13.42
CA THR A 218 15.18 3.92 -13.68
C THR A 218 15.20 3.03 -12.44
N VAL A 219 15.72 1.82 -12.60
CA VAL A 219 15.92 0.88 -11.49
C VAL A 219 17.37 0.43 -11.53
N SER A 220 18.15 0.84 -10.53
CA SER A 220 19.57 0.53 -10.42
C SER A 220 19.77 -0.68 -9.50
N THR A 221 19.43 -1.87 -9.99
CA THR A 221 19.73 -3.12 -9.27
C THR A 221 21.06 -3.71 -9.72
N THR A 222 21.74 -4.40 -8.80
CA THR A 222 23.09 -4.93 -9.02
C THR A 222 23.12 -6.45 -9.17
N GLY A 223 22.04 -7.14 -8.80
CA GLY A 223 21.92 -8.58 -8.86
C GLY A 223 20.76 -9.09 -9.72
N THR A 224 20.80 -10.39 -9.98
CA THR A 224 19.66 -11.16 -10.47
C THR A 224 18.76 -11.52 -9.29
N LEU A 225 17.51 -11.05 -9.30
CA LEU A 225 16.52 -11.42 -8.28
C LEU A 225 16.14 -12.91 -8.40
N PRO A 226 15.92 -13.63 -7.29
CA PRO A 226 15.57 -15.05 -7.31
C PRO A 226 14.08 -15.26 -7.65
N LEU A 227 13.66 -14.78 -8.82
CA LEU A 227 12.26 -14.84 -9.25
C LEU A 227 11.88 -16.16 -9.92
N ALA A 228 12.86 -17.00 -10.28
CA ALA A 228 12.58 -18.26 -10.96
C ALA A 228 11.52 -19.09 -10.21
N PRO A 229 10.55 -19.67 -10.92
CA PRO A 229 10.45 -19.76 -12.38
C PRO A 229 9.68 -18.61 -13.05
N LEU A 230 9.36 -17.52 -12.34
CA LEU A 230 8.68 -16.37 -12.95
C LEU A 230 9.55 -15.78 -14.07
N THR A 231 8.92 -15.50 -15.20
CA THR A 231 9.56 -14.77 -16.30
C THR A 231 9.43 -13.27 -16.08
N ASP A 232 8.30 -12.83 -15.52
CA ASP A 232 7.93 -11.42 -15.42
C ASP A 232 7.33 -11.09 -14.04
N LEU A 233 7.75 -9.96 -13.48
CA LEU A 233 7.18 -9.38 -12.27
C LEU A 233 6.77 -7.93 -12.56
N TRP A 234 5.50 -7.61 -12.30
CA TRP A 234 4.95 -6.26 -12.43
C TRP A 234 4.69 -5.69 -11.05
N LEU A 235 5.18 -4.50 -10.76
CA LEU A 235 4.88 -3.76 -9.53
C LEU A 235 4.07 -2.52 -9.88
N LEU A 236 2.87 -2.45 -9.32
CA LEU A 236 1.92 -1.37 -9.52
C LEU A 236 1.65 -0.67 -8.19
N VAL A 237 1.78 0.66 -8.15
CA VAL A 237 1.34 1.47 -7.00
C VAL A 237 0.13 2.29 -7.44
N PRO A 238 -1.08 2.06 -6.89
CA PRO A 238 -2.33 2.65 -7.39
C PRO A 238 -2.36 4.18 -7.45
N VAL A 239 -1.56 4.85 -6.61
CA VAL A 239 -1.48 6.31 -6.53
C VAL A 239 -0.26 6.90 -7.24
N GLY A 240 0.58 6.05 -7.84
CA GLY A 240 1.82 6.45 -8.53
C GLY A 240 1.63 6.69 -10.03
N GLY A 241 2.59 7.37 -10.66
CA GLY A 241 2.63 7.61 -12.11
C GLY A 241 3.38 6.55 -12.91
N ARG A 242 3.88 5.50 -12.23
CA ARG A 242 4.81 4.50 -12.79
C ARG A 242 4.39 3.07 -12.47
N ILE A 243 4.74 2.17 -13.39
CA ILE A 243 4.67 0.72 -13.27
C ILE A 243 6.08 0.19 -13.51
N LEU A 244 6.58 -0.64 -12.60
CA LEU A 244 7.86 -1.31 -12.79
C LEU A 244 7.63 -2.71 -13.34
N HIS A 245 8.43 -3.10 -14.32
CA HIS A 245 8.37 -4.42 -14.93
C HIS A 245 9.76 -5.03 -14.95
N LEU A 246 9.93 -6.15 -14.25
CA LEU A 246 11.14 -6.93 -14.27
C LEU A 246 10.94 -8.16 -15.12
N GLN A 247 11.72 -8.25 -16.19
CA GLN A 247 11.88 -9.48 -16.96
C GLN A 247 13.13 -10.19 -16.47
N ASN A 248 13.01 -11.46 -16.09
CA ASN A 248 14.11 -12.23 -15.50
C ASN A 248 15.39 -12.23 -16.37
N GLN A 249 15.23 -12.15 -17.71
CA GLN A 249 16.36 -12.12 -18.64
C GLN A 249 16.82 -10.71 -19.06
N ASN A 250 15.93 -9.72 -19.05
CA ASN A 250 16.21 -8.39 -19.60
C ASN A 250 16.37 -7.31 -18.52
N GLY A 251 16.08 -7.63 -17.26
CA GLY A 251 16.12 -6.69 -16.16
C GLY A 251 14.88 -5.81 -16.08
N TRP A 252 15.04 -4.64 -15.47
CA TRP A 252 13.95 -3.72 -15.18
C TRP A 252 13.65 -2.78 -16.33
N SER A 253 12.36 -2.49 -16.48
CA SER A 253 11.83 -1.40 -17.28
C SER A 253 10.80 -0.62 -16.46
N VAL A 254 10.61 0.64 -16.82
CA VAL A 254 9.71 1.57 -16.15
C VAL A 254 8.72 2.09 -17.18
N HIS A 255 7.43 1.91 -16.90
CA HIS A 255 6.34 2.32 -17.78
C HIS A 255 5.50 3.42 -17.13
N PRO A 256 4.98 4.38 -17.91
CA PRO A 256 3.89 5.22 -17.43
C PRO A 256 2.62 4.38 -17.26
N TRP A 257 1.69 4.84 -16.44
CA TRP A 257 0.34 4.28 -16.47
C TRP A 257 -0.31 4.56 -17.83
N PRO A 258 -0.90 3.54 -18.47
CA PRO A 258 -1.68 3.76 -19.69
C PRO A 258 -2.94 4.56 -19.34
N LEU A 259 -3.12 5.70 -20.02
CA LEU A 259 -4.30 6.56 -19.93
C LEU A 259 -5.41 6.10 -20.87
#